data_AF-A0A1Y4SKW5-F1
#
_entry.id   AF-A0A1Y4SKW5-F1
#
_cell.length_a   1.000
_cell.length_b   1.000
_cell.length_c   1.000
_cell.angle_alpha   90.00
_cell.angle_beta   90.00
_cell.angle_gamma   90.00
#
_symmetry.space_group_name_H-M   'P 1'
#
loop_
_entity.id
_entity.type
_entity.pdbx_description
1 polymer ?
#
loop_
_entity_poly.entity_id
_entity_poly.type
_entity_poly.pdbx_seq_one_letter_code
_entity_poly.pdbx_strand_id
1 'polypeptide(L)'
;MKKDHVLKDFFSYPMRFADFMNALFFDGHAIIHPSDLHPLDSREIFIGDFLSKERTHDVIMMWERKDFQAILILEAQSCVDFTMASRTLLYDALVYNMQDKRFKNHMLMPVMSVVLFHGEGKWNAVTSLLERVKGPEEIKRKQNDWKMRVVD
;
A
#
# COMPACT_ATOMS: atom_id res chain seq x y z
N MET A 1 -21.93 9.51 -3.53
CA MET A 1 -20.59 9.24 -2.94
C MET A 1 -19.81 8.41 -3.96
N LYS A 2 -18.60 8.82 -4.39
CA LYS A 2 -17.81 7.98 -5.31
C LYS A 2 -17.50 6.65 -4.62
N LYS A 3 -17.60 5.51 -5.33
CA LYS A 3 -17.44 4.15 -4.78
C LYS A 3 -16.16 3.99 -3.96
N ASP A 4 -15.09 4.66 -4.37
CA ASP A 4 -13.78 4.62 -3.69
C ASP A 4 -13.87 5.10 -2.23
N HIS A 5 -14.66 6.15 -1.94
CA HIS A 5 -14.82 6.64 -0.57
C HIS A 5 -15.54 5.63 0.33
N VAL A 6 -16.52 4.88 -0.22
CA VAL A 6 -17.26 3.87 0.54
C VAL A 6 -16.32 2.77 1.04
N LEU A 7 -15.44 2.27 0.18
CA LEU A 7 -14.51 1.20 0.57
C LEU A 7 -13.45 1.69 1.54
N LYS A 8 -12.98 2.93 1.36
CA LYS A 8 -12.02 3.53 2.30
C LYS A 8 -12.63 3.69 3.68
N ASP A 9 -13.86 4.20 3.76
CA ASP A 9 -14.62 4.26 5.01
C ASP A 9 -14.87 2.85 5.57
N PHE A 10 -15.19 1.87 4.73
CA PHE A 10 -15.40 0.48 5.14
C PHE A 10 -14.16 -0.14 5.77
N PHE A 11 -12.98 0.04 5.14
CA PHE A 11 -11.71 -0.52 5.60
C PHE A 11 -11.00 0.34 6.65
N SER A 12 -11.46 1.55 6.92
CA SER A 12 -10.98 2.37 8.05
C SER A 12 -11.21 1.71 9.42
N TYR A 13 -12.10 0.71 9.49
CA TYR A 13 -12.37 -0.07 10.70
C TYR A 13 -11.40 -1.26 10.80
N PRO A 14 -10.57 -1.34 11.87
CA PRO A 14 -9.59 -2.41 12.04
C PRO A 14 -10.10 -3.83 11.88
N MET A 15 -11.34 -4.12 12.31
CA MET A 15 -11.96 -5.44 12.17
C MET A 15 -12.03 -5.89 10.71
N ARG A 16 -12.60 -5.04 9.85
CA ARG A 16 -12.79 -5.34 8.42
C ARG A 16 -11.47 -5.37 7.67
N PHE A 17 -10.55 -4.49 8.05
CA PHE A 17 -9.21 -4.45 7.50
C PHE A 17 -8.44 -5.74 7.82
N ALA A 18 -8.44 -6.18 9.08
CA ALA A 18 -7.76 -7.39 9.51
C ALA A 18 -8.28 -8.63 8.76
N ASP A 19 -9.60 -8.79 8.66
CA ASP A 19 -10.21 -9.92 7.94
C ASP A 19 -9.76 -9.96 6.47
N PHE A 20 -9.79 -8.81 5.79
CA PHE A 20 -9.36 -8.71 4.39
C PHE A 20 -7.87 -9.02 4.21
N MET A 21 -7.00 -8.46 5.07
CA MET A 21 -5.56 -8.69 4.99
C MET A 21 -5.19 -10.13 5.35
N ASN A 22 -5.88 -10.75 6.31
CA ASN A 22 -5.71 -12.17 6.64
C ASN A 22 -6.10 -13.08 5.47
N ALA A 23 -7.21 -12.80 4.79
CA ALA A 23 -7.60 -13.52 3.59
C ALA A 23 -6.53 -13.41 2.48
N LEU A 24 -5.93 -12.24 2.31
CA LEU A 24 -4.99 -11.97 1.23
C LEU A 24 -3.55 -12.47 1.49
N PHE A 25 -3.03 -12.25 2.69
CA PHE A 25 -1.62 -12.49 3.01
C PHE A 25 -1.36 -13.77 3.80
N PHE A 26 -2.40 -14.33 4.43
CA PHE A 26 -2.28 -15.43 5.36
C PHE A 26 -3.30 -16.55 5.09
N ASP A 27 -3.78 -16.67 3.85
CA ASP A 27 -4.71 -17.73 3.40
C ASP A 27 -5.98 -17.83 4.28
N GLY A 28 -6.43 -16.71 4.84
CA GLY A 28 -7.61 -16.63 5.72
C GLY A 28 -7.35 -16.99 7.19
N HIS A 29 -6.12 -17.33 7.57
CA HIS A 29 -5.78 -17.54 8.98
C HIS A 29 -5.79 -16.21 9.73
N ALA A 30 -6.38 -16.22 10.93
CA ALA A 30 -6.50 -15.03 11.78
C ALA A 30 -5.16 -14.68 12.45
N ILE A 31 -4.21 -14.15 11.67
CA ILE A 31 -2.87 -13.76 12.11
C ILE A 31 -2.83 -12.29 12.56
N ILE A 32 -3.41 -11.40 11.76
CA ILE A 32 -3.61 -9.98 12.10
C ILE A 32 -4.86 -9.90 12.96
N HIS A 33 -4.72 -9.45 14.21
CA HIS A 33 -5.86 -9.18 15.09
C HIS A 33 -6.25 -7.70 15.05
N PRO A 34 -7.55 -7.38 15.04
CA PRO A 34 -8.01 -5.98 15.03
C PRO A 34 -7.52 -5.15 16.23
N SER A 35 -7.26 -5.79 17.37
CA SER A 35 -6.71 -5.16 18.58
C SER A 35 -5.28 -4.67 18.40
N ASP A 36 -4.56 -5.24 17.45
CA ASP A 36 -3.14 -4.99 17.18
C ASP A 36 -2.97 -3.94 16.08
N LEU A 37 -4.07 -3.39 15.55
CA LEU A 37 -4.08 -2.43 14.45
C LEU A 37 -4.40 -1.02 14.94
N HIS A 38 -3.53 -0.09 14.58
CA HIS A 38 -3.65 1.33 14.88
C HIS A 38 -3.70 2.14 13.59
N PRO A 39 -4.81 2.85 13.29
CA PRO A 39 -4.90 3.70 12.11
C PRO A 39 -3.82 4.78 12.12
N LEU A 40 -3.16 4.99 10.98
CA LEU A 40 -2.21 6.08 10.77
C LEU A 40 -2.80 7.13 9.84
N ASP A 41 -2.55 8.41 10.13
CA ASP A 41 -2.96 9.50 9.25
C ASP A 41 -2.00 9.58 8.06
N SER A 42 -2.52 9.26 6.87
CA SER A 42 -1.79 9.35 5.60
C SER A 42 -1.22 10.74 5.37
N ARG A 43 -1.87 11.79 5.89
CA ARG A 43 -1.42 13.19 5.78
C ARG A 43 -0.16 13.47 6.57
N GLU A 44 0.12 12.73 7.65
CA GLU A 44 1.38 12.86 8.39
C GLU A 44 2.56 12.21 7.66
N ILE A 45 2.27 11.14 6.91
CA ILE A 45 3.28 10.34 6.21
C ILE A 45 3.65 10.99 4.88
N PHE A 46 2.66 11.52 4.16
CA PHE A 46 2.78 11.98 2.79
C PHE A 46 2.92 13.51 2.64
N ILE A 47 3.54 14.18 3.60
CA ILE A 47 3.74 15.63 3.60
C ILE A 47 4.74 16.04 2.51
N GLY A 48 4.30 16.83 1.52
CA GLY A 48 5.17 17.52 0.55
C GLY A 48 4.49 17.87 -0.77
N ASP A 49 5.06 18.81 -1.53
CA ASP A 49 4.54 19.31 -2.82
C ASP A 49 4.46 18.24 -3.93
N PHE A 50 5.00 17.05 -3.71
CA PHE A 50 4.99 15.93 -4.66
C PHE A 50 3.66 15.14 -4.68
N LEU A 51 2.78 15.34 -3.69
CA LEU A 51 1.51 14.62 -3.57
C LEU A 51 0.37 15.63 -3.47
N SER A 52 -0.52 15.64 -4.48
CA SER A 52 -1.69 16.51 -4.46
C SER A 52 -2.63 16.14 -3.30
N LYS A 53 -3.29 17.14 -2.69
CA LYS A 53 -4.26 16.96 -1.59
C LYS A 53 -5.35 15.91 -1.87
N GLU A 54 -5.68 15.68 -3.14
CA GLU A 54 -6.67 14.68 -3.59
C GLU A 54 -6.18 13.23 -3.49
N ARG A 55 -4.89 12.98 -3.20
CA ARG A 55 -4.27 11.65 -3.14
C ARG A 55 -4.10 11.09 -1.71
N THR A 56 -4.75 11.70 -0.72
CA THR A 56 -4.65 11.37 0.72
C THR A 56 -5.51 10.17 1.15
N HIS A 57 -5.97 9.36 0.20
CA HIS A 57 -7.13 8.50 0.39
C HIS A 57 -6.78 7.02 0.63
N ASP A 58 -5.64 6.69 1.22
CA ASP A 58 -5.25 5.29 1.47
C ASP A 58 -5.59 4.90 2.91
N VAL A 59 -5.95 3.63 3.14
CA VAL A 59 -6.09 3.11 4.50
C VAL A 59 -4.73 2.60 4.94
N ILE A 60 -4.15 3.24 5.95
CA ILE A 60 -2.85 2.88 6.51
C ILE A 60 -3.06 2.44 7.95
N MET A 61 -2.57 1.26 8.29
CA MET A 61 -2.63 0.71 9.64
C MET A 61 -1.22 0.33 10.10
N MET A 62 -0.85 0.74 11.30
CA MET A 62 0.28 0.16 12.00
C MET A 62 -0.19 -1.13 12.67
N TRP A 63 0.46 -2.24 12.35
CA TRP A 63 0.31 -3.50 13.05
C TRP A 63 1.40 -3.62 14.10
N GLU A 64 1.00 -3.58 15.36
CA GLU A 64 1.92 -3.58 16.50
C GLU A 64 1.70 -4.82 17.37
N ARG A 65 2.75 -5.64 17.50
CA ARG A 65 2.82 -6.76 18.43
C ARG A 65 4.02 -6.56 19.36
N LYS A 66 4.11 -7.38 20.40
CA LYS A 66 5.19 -7.27 21.41
C LYS A 66 6.59 -7.42 20.82
N ASP A 67 6.71 -8.16 19.72
CA ASP A 67 7.96 -8.62 19.12
C ASP A 67 8.26 -7.96 17.76
N PHE A 68 7.28 -7.37 17.10
CA PHE A 68 7.50 -6.63 15.85
C PHE A 68 6.41 -5.58 15.59
N GLN A 69 6.75 -4.67 14.68
CA GLN A 69 5.83 -3.69 14.12
C GLN A 69 5.88 -3.76 12.59
N ALA A 70 4.75 -3.54 11.92
CA ALA A 70 4.65 -3.47 10.47
C ALA A 70 3.68 -2.37 10.04
N ILE A 71 3.85 -1.85 8.82
CA ILE A 71 2.92 -0.89 8.21
C ILE A 71 2.13 -1.61 7.12
N LEU A 72 0.81 -1.52 7.18
CA LEU A 72 -0.11 -2.10 6.23
C LEU A 72 -0.78 -0.98 5.43
N ILE A 73 -0.80 -1.10 4.10
CA ILE A 73 -1.35 -0.08 3.20
C ILE A 73 -2.35 -0.72 2.25
N LEU A 74 -3.56 -0.15 2.18
CA LEU A 74 -4.60 -0.52 1.24
C LEU A 74 -4.99 0.68 0.38
N GLU A 75 -4.78 0.57 -0.92
CA GLU A 75 -5.31 1.53 -1.90
C GLU A 75 -6.50 0.93 -2.64
N ALA A 76 -7.69 1.47 -2.41
CA ALA A 76 -8.91 1.09 -3.12
C ALA A 76 -9.21 2.06 -4.28
N GLN A 77 -9.43 1.52 -5.48
CA GLN A 77 -9.80 2.30 -6.66
C GLN A 77 -10.75 1.58 -7.62
N SER A 78 -11.66 2.35 -8.22
CA SER A 78 -12.62 1.87 -9.23
C SER A 78 -12.17 2.04 -10.68
N CYS A 79 -11.06 2.75 -10.93
CA CYS A 79 -10.52 2.94 -12.26
C CYS A 79 -9.11 2.35 -12.34
N VAL A 80 -8.76 1.73 -13.47
CA VAL A 80 -7.39 1.30 -13.70
C VAL A 80 -6.50 2.52 -13.86
N ASP A 81 -5.50 2.64 -12.98
CA ASP A 81 -4.45 3.66 -13.08
C ASP A 81 -3.14 3.01 -13.54
N PHE A 82 -2.76 3.32 -14.79
CA PHE A 82 -1.51 2.85 -15.40
C PHE A 82 -0.25 3.37 -14.71
N THR A 83 -0.39 4.30 -13.77
CA THR A 83 0.70 4.83 -12.95
C THR A 83 0.89 4.11 -11.62
N MET A 84 0.02 3.15 -11.26
CA MET A 84 0.05 2.54 -9.93
C MET A 84 1.38 1.90 -9.55
N ALA A 85 2.05 1.19 -10.46
CA ALA A 85 3.33 0.56 -10.13
C ALA A 85 4.39 1.59 -9.66
N SER A 86 4.39 2.82 -10.20
CA SER A 86 5.29 3.88 -9.70
C SER A 86 4.74 4.59 -8.46
N ARG A 87 3.42 4.68 -8.32
CA ARG A 87 2.76 5.29 -7.14
C ARG A 87 3.01 4.44 -5.89
N THR A 88 2.80 3.13 -5.97
CA THR A 88 3.07 2.20 -4.86
C THR A 88 4.54 2.24 -4.45
N LEU A 89 5.48 2.26 -5.41
CA LEU A 89 6.90 2.47 -5.10
C LEU A 89 7.14 3.78 -4.34
N LEU A 90 6.59 4.90 -4.82
CA LEU A 90 6.75 6.19 -4.17
C LEU A 90 6.18 6.17 -2.75
N TYR A 91 5.01 5.58 -2.56
CA TYR A 91 4.36 5.50 -1.25
C TYR A 91 5.13 4.66 -0.25
N ASP A 92 5.56 3.47 -0.66
CA ASP A 92 6.36 2.60 0.19
C ASP A 92 7.70 3.27 0.53
N ALA A 93 8.34 3.92 -0.44
CA ALA A 93 9.57 4.68 -0.20
C ALA A 93 9.39 5.87 0.75
N LEU A 94 8.26 6.59 0.67
CA LEU A 94 7.94 7.69 1.58
C LEU A 94 7.69 7.20 3.00
N VAL A 95 7.04 6.04 3.16
CA VAL A 95 6.86 5.41 4.47
C VAL A 95 8.20 5.03 5.07
N TYR A 96 9.10 4.41 4.32
CA TYR A 96 10.45 4.10 4.81
C TYR A 96 11.25 5.38 5.13
N ASN A 97 11.15 6.42 4.31
CA ASN A 97 11.80 7.70 4.60
C ASN A 97 11.27 8.37 5.88
N MET A 98 9.96 8.25 6.14
CA MET A 98 9.36 8.69 7.39
C MET A 98 9.92 7.91 8.58
N GLN A 99 10.07 6.58 8.45
CA GLN A 99 10.66 5.75 9.49
C GLN A 99 12.12 6.16 9.80
N ASP A 100 12.95 6.37 8.78
CA ASP A 100 14.33 6.85 8.95
C ASP A 100 14.39 8.16 9.75
N LYS A 101 13.50 9.10 9.42
CA LYS A 101 13.43 10.41 10.08
C LYS A 101 12.99 10.30 11.54
N ARG A 102 11.99 9.47 11.83
CA ARG A 102 11.38 9.34 13.17
C ARG A 102 12.20 8.46 14.12
N PHE A 103 12.70 7.32 13.65
CA PHE A 103 13.21 6.26 14.54
C PHE A 103 14.75 6.19 14.59
N LYS A 104 15.49 6.80 13.65
CA LYS A 104 16.96 6.97 13.62
C LYS A 104 17.81 5.75 14.06
N ASN A 105 17.29 4.52 14.05
CA ASN A 105 17.98 3.32 14.53
C ASN A 105 17.55 2.04 13.78
N HIS A 106 18.38 1.01 13.91
CA HIS A 106 18.95 0.19 12.83
C HIS A 106 18.05 -0.79 12.05
N MET A 107 16.73 -0.85 12.28
CA MET A 107 15.85 -1.75 11.51
C MET A 107 14.52 -1.08 11.17
N LEU A 108 14.17 -1.12 9.89
CA LEU A 108 12.90 -0.60 9.37
C LEU A 108 11.77 -1.59 9.65
N MET A 109 10.59 -1.07 9.98
CA MET A 109 9.36 -1.84 9.99
C MET A 109 9.00 -2.20 8.55
N PRO A 110 8.68 -3.48 8.25
CA PRO A 110 8.24 -3.88 6.94
C PRO A 110 6.95 -3.15 6.53
N VAL A 111 6.86 -2.80 5.25
CA VAL A 111 5.68 -2.21 4.62
C VAL A 111 5.03 -3.27 3.73
N MET A 112 3.75 -3.54 3.95
CA MET A 112 2.93 -4.44 3.14
C MET A 112 1.81 -3.64 2.46
N SER A 113 1.94 -3.43 1.16
CA SER A 113 0.99 -2.67 0.34
C SER A 113 0.16 -3.56 -0.58
N VAL A 114 -1.12 -3.24 -0.74
CA VAL A 114 -2.03 -3.85 -1.72
C VAL A 114 -2.91 -2.80 -2.38
N VAL A 115 -3.13 -2.98 -3.68
CA VAL A 115 -4.14 -2.27 -4.46
C VAL A 115 -5.37 -3.15 -4.60
N LEU A 116 -6.51 -2.69 -4.08
CA LEU A 116 -7.82 -3.29 -4.31
C LEU A 116 -8.49 -2.58 -5.49
N PHE A 117 -8.55 -3.27 -6.62
CA PHE A 117 -9.34 -2.85 -7.76
C PHE A 117 -10.78 -3.34 -7.58
N HIS A 118 -11.74 -2.42 -7.68
CA HIS A 118 -13.17 -2.73 -7.53
C HIS A 118 -14.00 -2.06 -8.64
N GLY A 119 -13.34 -1.81 -9.78
CA GLY A 119 -13.93 -1.24 -10.97
C GLY A 119 -14.70 -2.25 -11.79
N GLU A 120 -15.14 -1.82 -12.98
CA GLU A 120 -15.70 -2.73 -13.97
C GLU A 120 -14.58 -3.45 -14.74
N GLY A 121 -14.74 -4.75 -14.96
CA GLY A 121 -13.75 -5.58 -15.65
C GLY A 121 -12.66 -6.09 -14.71
N LYS A 122 -11.50 -6.40 -15.28
CA LYS A 122 -10.31 -6.90 -14.57
C LYS A 122 -9.19 -5.88 -14.63
N TRP A 123 -8.26 -5.97 -13.66
CA TRP A 123 -7.05 -5.17 -13.71
C TRP A 123 -6.22 -5.49 -14.97
N ASN A 124 -5.86 -4.47 -15.76
CA ASN A 124 -5.13 -4.65 -17.02
C ASN A 124 -3.90 -3.75 -17.17
N ALA A 125 -3.50 -3.03 -16.13
CA ALA A 125 -2.24 -2.30 -16.09
C ALA A 125 -1.11 -3.19 -15.55
N VAL A 126 0.11 -2.85 -15.93
CA VAL A 126 1.32 -3.56 -15.47
C VAL A 126 1.52 -3.43 -13.96
N THR A 127 2.06 -4.47 -13.33
CA THR A 127 2.17 -4.62 -11.87
C THR A 127 3.61 -4.50 -11.37
N SER A 128 4.56 -4.26 -12.26
CA SER A 128 5.98 -4.05 -11.96
C SER A 128 6.47 -2.71 -12.50
N LEU A 129 7.42 -2.07 -11.80
CA LEU A 129 8.10 -0.89 -12.32
C LEU A 129 8.85 -1.20 -13.62
N LEU A 130 9.59 -2.31 -13.69
CA LEU A 130 10.37 -2.68 -14.87
C LEU A 130 9.52 -2.96 -16.10
N GLU A 131 8.29 -3.45 -15.93
CA GLU A 131 7.33 -3.62 -17.02
C GLU A 131 6.93 -2.27 -17.64
N ARG A 132 6.97 -1.17 -16.87
CA ARG A 132 6.69 0.20 -17.37
C ARG A 132 7.87 0.86 -18.07
N VAL A 133 9.09 0.43 -17.75
CA VAL A 133 10.29 1.03 -18.32
C VAL A 133 10.42 0.59 -19.77
N LYS A 134 10.55 1.55 -20.70
CA LYS A 134 10.90 1.26 -22.09
C LYS A 134 12.42 1.17 -22.21
N GLY A 135 12.93 0.11 -22.82
CA GLY A 135 14.35 -0.06 -23.06
C GLY A 135 14.73 -1.50 -23.40
N PRO A 136 15.98 -1.72 -23.85
CA PRO A 136 16.50 -3.06 -24.12
C PRO A 136 16.60 -3.88 -22.82
N GLU A 137 16.41 -5.20 -22.93
CA GLU A 137 16.36 -6.10 -21.78
C GLU A 137 17.70 -6.14 -21.00
N GLU A 138 18.81 -5.87 -21.66
CA GLU A 138 20.14 -5.73 -21.05
C GLU A 138 20.20 -4.60 -20.01
N ILE A 139 19.42 -3.53 -20.21
CA ILE A 139 19.34 -2.40 -19.29
C ILE A 139 18.29 -2.66 -18.21
N LYS A 140 17.15 -3.28 -18.57
CA LYS A 140 16.12 -3.65 -17.59
C LYS A 140 16.62 -4.62 -16.53
N ARG A 141 17.38 -5.64 -16.93
CA ARG A 141 17.97 -6.64 -16.00
C ARG A 141 18.96 -6.05 -14.98
N LYS A 142 19.45 -4.82 -15.19
CA LYS A 142 20.39 -4.12 -14.28
C LYS A 142 19.70 -3.18 -13.31
N GLN A 143 18.39 -2.98 -13.44
CA GLN A 143 17.62 -2.08 -12.58
C GLN A 143 16.95 -2.86 -11.44
N ASN A 144 16.68 -2.17 -10.33
CA ASN A 144 15.83 -2.70 -9.28
C ASN A 144 14.38 -2.75 -9.77
N ASP A 145 13.66 -3.81 -9.41
CA ASP A 145 12.23 -3.92 -9.67
C ASP A 145 11.42 -3.64 -8.41
N TRP A 146 10.26 -3.02 -8.59
CA TRP A 146 9.25 -2.87 -7.54
C TRP A 146 7.95 -3.49 -8.04
N LYS A 147 7.48 -4.52 -7.34
CA LYS A 147 6.26 -5.25 -7.71
C LYS A 147 5.15 -4.84 -6.75
N MET A 148 4.08 -4.29 -7.30
CA MET A 148 2.87 -4.04 -6.52
C MET A 148 2.00 -5.30 -6.48
N ARG A 149 1.23 -5.45 -5.40
CA ARG A 149 0.19 -6.46 -5.29
C ARG A 149 -1.15 -5.85 -5.67
N VAL A 150 -1.86 -6.48 -6.60
CA VAL A 150 -3.23 -6.09 -6.98
C VAL A 150 -4.17 -7.25 -6.71
N VAL A 151 -5.36 -6.92 -6.22
CA VAL A 151 -6.52 -7.82 -6.08
C VAL A 151 -7.68 -7.19 -6.84
N ASP A 152 -8.35 -7.97 -7.68
CA ASP A 152 -9.52 -7.56 -8.48
C ASP A 152 -10.76 -8.45 -8.23
#